data_AF-A0A015IVN5-F1
#
_entry.id   AF-A0A015IVN5-F1
#
_cell.length_a   1.000
_cell.length_b   1.000
_cell.length_c   1.000
_cell.angle_alpha   90.00
_cell.angle_beta   90.00
_cell.angle_gamma   90.00
#
_symmetry.space_group_name_H-M   'P 1'
#
loop_
_entity.id
_entity.type
_entity.pdbx_description
1 polymer ?
#
loop_
_entity_poly.entity_id
_entity_poly.type
_entity_poly.pdbx_seq_one_letter_code
_entity_poly.pdbx_strand_id
1 'polypeptide(L)'
;MKIRNLYASSKKINGLFCSKKIVPTLVQQHRSIRGAFTSRVKDVMYSVFEVTGHKLPSINTQASPSKIQKWKSKAEVKRCYNNLFKKVKDGQLMTYMSLIIDKLRKENKNPSKTQIAYAISICETYLNPNNQNI
;
A
#
# COMPACT_ATOMS: atom_id res chain seq x y z
N MET A 1 -29.24 -45.41 6.56
CA MET A 1 -27.82 -45.14 6.17
C MET A 1 -27.65 -44.19 4.98
N LYS A 2 -28.59 -44.06 4.03
CA LYS A 2 -28.46 -43.23 2.80
C LYS A 2 -28.39 -41.69 3.02
N ILE A 3 -29.15 -41.13 3.95
CA ILE A 3 -29.28 -39.65 4.12
C ILE A 3 -27.98 -39.00 4.64
N ARG A 4 -27.27 -39.66 5.55
CA ARG A 4 -25.99 -39.16 6.09
C ARG A 4 -24.89 -39.09 5.01
N ASN A 5 -24.89 -40.03 4.06
CA ASN A 5 -23.95 -40.04 2.94
C ASN A 5 -24.23 -38.91 1.93
N LEU A 6 -25.50 -38.59 1.68
CA LEU A 6 -25.88 -37.47 0.80
C LEU A 6 -25.48 -36.11 1.41
N TYR A 7 -25.69 -35.92 2.71
CA TYR A 7 -25.29 -34.70 3.42
C TYR A 7 -23.76 -34.53 3.45
N ALA A 8 -23.01 -35.59 3.73
CA ALA A 8 -21.56 -35.58 3.69
C ALA A 8 -21.01 -35.28 2.29
N SER A 9 -21.63 -35.86 1.24
CA SER A 9 -21.28 -35.60 -0.16
C SER A 9 -21.56 -34.14 -0.56
N SER A 10 -22.73 -33.59 -0.20
CA SER A 10 -23.09 -32.19 -0.44
C SER A 10 -22.13 -31.20 0.25
N LYS A 11 -21.77 -31.45 1.52
CA LYS A 11 -20.81 -30.61 2.26
C LYS A 11 -19.41 -30.65 1.61
N LYS A 12 -18.99 -31.80 1.09
CA LYS A 12 -17.72 -31.96 0.38
C LYS A 12 -17.72 -31.22 -0.97
N ILE A 13 -18.82 -31.28 -1.72
CA ILE A 13 -18.98 -30.56 -3.00
C ILE A 13 -19.01 -29.04 -2.77
N ASN A 14 -19.74 -28.57 -1.76
CA ASN A 14 -19.78 -27.15 -1.40
C ASN A 14 -18.42 -26.63 -0.91
N GLY A 15 -17.69 -27.42 -0.10
CA GLY A 15 -16.33 -27.09 0.30
C GLY A 15 -15.35 -27.03 -0.88
N LEU A 16 -15.50 -27.94 -1.84
CA LEU A 16 -14.70 -27.96 -3.07
C LEU A 16 -15.03 -26.76 -3.98
N PHE A 17 -16.30 -26.38 -4.09
CA PHE A 17 -16.74 -25.21 -4.85
C PHE A 17 -16.21 -23.91 -4.23
N CYS A 18 -16.33 -23.76 -2.91
CA CYS A 18 -15.84 -22.60 -2.19
C CYS A 18 -14.32 -22.44 -2.38
N SER A 19 -13.54 -23.49 -2.13
CA SER A 19 -12.08 -23.46 -2.25
C SER A 19 -11.57 -23.28 -3.68
N LYS A 20 -12.22 -23.88 -4.67
CA LYS A 20 -11.73 -23.84 -6.06
C LYS A 20 -12.22 -22.65 -6.88
N LYS A 21 -13.35 -22.02 -6.51
CA LYS A 21 -13.94 -20.93 -7.30
C LYS A 21 -14.09 -19.63 -6.52
N ILE A 22 -14.63 -19.67 -5.31
CA ILE A 22 -14.93 -18.45 -4.53
C ILE A 22 -13.64 -17.84 -3.98
N VAL A 23 -12.85 -18.64 -3.26
CA VAL A 23 -11.62 -18.16 -2.59
C VAL A 23 -10.63 -17.54 -3.58
N PRO A 24 -10.28 -18.17 -4.72
CA PRO A 24 -9.33 -17.57 -5.66
C PRO A 24 -9.83 -16.25 -6.26
N THR A 25 -11.13 -16.17 -6.56
CA THR A 25 -11.76 -14.96 -7.11
C THR A 25 -11.68 -13.80 -6.11
N LEU A 26 -12.07 -14.05 -4.85
CA LEU A 26 -11.99 -13.04 -3.79
C LEU A 26 -10.55 -12.61 -3.52
N VAL A 27 -9.60 -13.55 -3.51
CA VAL A 27 -8.17 -13.26 -3.35
C VAL A 27 -7.68 -12.37 -4.51
N GLN A 28 -8.08 -12.66 -5.74
CA GLN A 28 -7.69 -11.86 -6.90
C GLN A 28 -8.28 -10.44 -6.83
N GLN A 29 -9.57 -10.31 -6.48
CA GLN A 29 -10.21 -9.01 -6.30
C GLN A 29 -9.53 -8.21 -5.18
N HIS A 30 -9.24 -8.84 -4.05
CA HIS A 30 -8.55 -8.20 -2.94
C HIS A 30 -7.14 -7.74 -3.35
N ARG A 31 -6.37 -8.58 -4.07
CA ARG A 31 -5.06 -8.19 -4.62
C ARG A 31 -5.17 -6.98 -5.55
N SER A 32 -6.16 -6.97 -6.44
CA SER A 32 -6.42 -5.86 -7.36
C SER A 32 -6.73 -4.56 -6.62
N ILE A 33 -7.65 -4.61 -5.65
CA ILE A 33 -8.03 -3.46 -4.82
C ILE A 33 -6.81 -2.93 -4.04
N ARG A 34 -6.03 -3.82 -3.42
CA ARG A 34 -4.79 -3.43 -2.73
C ARG A 34 -3.79 -2.79 -3.69
N GLY A 35 -3.61 -3.36 -4.88
CA GLY A 35 -2.69 -2.84 -5.89
C GLY A 35 -3.09 -1.43 -6.34
N ALA A 36 -4.36 -1.23 -6.66
CA ALA A 36 -4.92 0.06 -7.05
C ALA A 36 -4.74 1.11 -5.93
N PHE A 37 -5.07 0.75 -4.69
CA PHE A 37 -4.87 1.65 -3.55
C PHE A 37 -3.39 1.98 -3.32
N THR A 38 -2.51 0.99 -3.46
CA THR A 38 -1.06 1.17 -3.29
C THR A 38 -0.48 2.11 -4.34
N SER A 39 -0.88 1.96 -5.61
CA SER A 39 -0.46 2.88 -6.68
C SER A 39 -0.86 4.31 -6.34
N ARG A 40 -2.12 4.50 -5.95
CA ARG A 40 -2.64 5.82 -5.59
C ARG A 40 -1.91 6.46 -4.42
N VAL A 41 -1.61 5.70 -3.36
CA VAL A 41 -0.83 6.20 -2.22
C VAL A 41 0.55 6.65 -2.69
N LYS A 42 1.21 5.88 -3.57
CA LYS A 42 2.50 6.27 -4.15
C LYS A 42 2.37 7.55 -4.96
N ASP A 43 1.38 7.68 -5.83
CA ASP A 43 1.17 8.88 -6.66
C ASP A 43 0.96 10.14 -5.81
N VAL A 44 0.12 10.06 -4.79
CA VAL A 44 -0.11 11.15 -3.84
C VAL A 44 1.18 11.50 -3.08
N MET A 45 1.93 10.50 -2.61
CA MET A 45 3.20 10.69 -1.93
C MET A 45 4.23 11.40 -2.82
N TYR A 46 4.40 10.96 -4.07
CA TYR A 46 5.27 11.63 -5.04
C TYR A 46 4.85 13.08 -5.25
N SER A 47 3.54 13.33 -5.41
CA SER A 47 3.02 14.68 -5.58
C SER A 47 3.27 15.58 -4.37
N VAL A 48 3.09 15.07 -3.14
CA VAL A 48 3.37 15.84 -1.91
C VAL A 48 4.85 16.19 -1.81
N PHE A 49 5.75 15.26 -2.10
CA PHE A 49 7.19 15.52 -2.08
C PHE A 49 7.63 16.48 -3.17
N GLU A 50 6.99 16.47 -4.33
CA GLU A 50 7.26 17.42 -5.41
C GLU A 50 6.83 18.84 -5.02
N VAL A 51 5.60 19.05 -4.55
CA VAL A 51 5.10 20.39 -4.19
C VAL A 51 5.81 21.01 -2.97
N THR A 52 6.45 20.17 -2.14
CA THR A 52 7.24 20.62 -0.98
C THR A 52 8.72 20.83 -1.30
N GLY A 53 9.14 20.66 -2.55
CA GLY A 53 10.53 20.89 -2.98
C GLY A 53 11.49 19.74 -2.65
N HIS A 54 10.98 18.58 -2.24
CA HIS A 54 11.77 17.38 -1.93
C HIS A 54 11.51 16.26 -2.93
N LYS A 55 11.62 16.56 -4.23
CA LYS A 55 11.32 15.63 -5.33
C LYS A 55 11.95 14.24 -5.10
N LEU A 56 11.09 13.23 -5.04
CA LEU A 56 11.48 11.84 -4.90
C LEU A 56 11.87 11.29 -6.29
N PRO A 57 13.04 10.66 -6.47
CA PRO A 57 13.39 10.04 -7.74
C PRO A 57 12.45 8.87 -8.05
N SER A 58 12.12 8.67 -9.33
CA SER A 58 11.35 7.51 -9.76
C SER A 58 12.18 6.21 -9.69
N ILE A 59 11.48 5.09 -9.56
CA ILE A 59 12.06 3.75 -9.64
C ILE A 59 11.08 2.83 -10.38
N ASN A 60 11.63 1.92 -11.18
CA ASN A 60 10.83 0.87 -11.80
C ASN A 60 10.44 -0.17 -10.74
N THR A 61 9.16 -0.49 -10.61
CA THR A 61 8.65 -1.52 -9.69
C THR A 61 9.16 -2.92 -10.01
N GLN A 62 9.61 -3.17 -11.24
CA GLN A 62 10.26 -4.41 -11.68
C GLN A 62 11.79 -4.36 -11.53
N ALA A 63 12.34 -3.33 -10.87
CA ALA A 63 13.76 -3.24 -10.60
C ALA A 63 14.21 -4.41 -9.72
N SER A 64 15.43 -4.91 -9.95
CA SER A 64 16.03 -5.93 -9.09
C SER A 64 16.15 -5.42 -7.65
N PRO A 65 16.14 -6.31 -6.63
CA PRO A 65 16.32 -5.92 -5.23
C PRO A 65 17.56 -5.04 -4.99
N SER A 66 18.66 -5.32 -5.69
CA SER A 66 19.89 -4.50 -5.64
C SER A 66 19.69 -3.07 -6.17
N LYS A 67 18.93 -2.89 -7.27
CA LYS A 67 18.59 -1.57 -7.81
C LYS A 67 17.64 -0.83 -6.88
N ILE A 68 16.69 -1.53 -6.26
CA ILE A 68 15.77 -0.98 -5.25
C ILE A 68 16.58 -0.48 -4.05
N GLN A 69 17.47 -1.30 -3.50
CA GLN A 69 18.31 -0.93 -2.37
C GLN A 69 19.21 0.27 -2.71
N LYS A 70 19.80 0.31 -3.90
CA LYS A 70 20.58 1.46 -4.37
C LYS A 70 19.72 2.71 -4.48
N TRP A 71 18.49 2.59 -4.98
CA TRP A 71 17.54 3.71 -5.05
C TRP A 71 17.17 4.21 -3.65
N LYS A 72 16.84 3.32 -2.71
CA LYS A 72 16.55 3.66 -1.30
C LYS A 72 17.75 4.27 -0.58
N SER A 73 18.95 3.94 -1.01
CA SER A 73 20.19 4.46 -0.44
C SER A 73 20.49 5.91 -0.84
N LYS A 74 19.83 6.43 -1.88
CA LYS A 74 19.98 7.81 -2.35
C LYS A 74 19.63 8.81 -1.24
N ALA A 75 20.39 9.90 -1.18
CA ALA A 75 20.21 10.93 -0.16
C ALA A 75 18.81 11.54 -0.21
N GLU A 76 18.24 11.72 -1.41
CA GLU A 76 16.90 12.26 -1.61
C GLU A 76 15.82 11.34 -1.03
N VAL A 77 15.95 10.02 -1.21
CA VAL A 77 14.98 9.04 -0.69
C VAL A 77 15.08 8.95 0.83
N LYS A 78 16.30 8.88 1.38
CA LYS A 78 16.53 8.91 2.83
C LYS A 78 15.98 10.18 3.47
N ARG A 79 16.15 11.34 2.82
CA ARG A 79 15.57 12.60 3.27
C ARG A 79 14.05 12.54 3.30
N CYS A 80 13.41 12.02 2.25
CA CYS A 80 11.96 11.83 2.21
C CYS A 80 11.47 10.91 3.34
N TYR A 81 12.14 9.77 3.55
CA TYR A 81 11.84 8.84 4.65
C TYR A 81 11.92 9.54 6.01
N ASN A 82 13.04 10.22 6.28
CA ASN A 82 13.27 10.91 7.55
C ASN A 82 12.30 12.08 7.80
N ASN A 83 11.70 12.62 6.74
CA ASN A 83 10.76 13.73 6.81
C ASN A 83 9.30 13.28 6.88
N LEU A 84 8.96 11.99 6.66
CA LEU A 84 7.58 11.50 6.63
C LEU A 84 6.71 12.03 7.80
N PHE A 85 7.25 11.96 9.02
CA PHE A 85 6.56 12.39 10.23
C PHE A 85 7.00 13.76 10.76
N LYS A 86 7.86 14.48 10.01
CA LYS A 86 8.27 15.84 10.36
C LYS A 86 7.30 16.87 9.81
N LYS A 87 7.29 18.04 10.43
CA LYS A 87 6.54 19.21 9.94
C LYS A 87 7.09 19.66 8.60
N VAL A 88 6.20 20.11 7.71
CA VAL A 88 6.57 20.56 6.36
C VAL A 88 7.24 21.93 6.41
N LYS A 89 6.77 22.79 7.32
CA LYS A 89 7.37 24.09 7.63
C LYS A 89 7.35 24.32 9.15
N ASP A 90 8.34 25.04 9.65
CA ASP A 90 8.37 25.44 11.05
C ASP A 90 7.15 26.32 11.38
N GLY A 91 6.55 26.08 12.55
CA GLY A 91 5.29 26.73 12.96
C GLY A 91 4.02 26.12 12.38
N GLN A 92 4.08 25.24 11.37
CA GLN A 92 2.91 24.51 10.88
C GLN A 92 2.68 23.22 11.67
N LEU A 93 1.39 22.85 11.84
CA LEU A 93 1.01 21.59 12.50
C LEU A 93 1.10 20.37 11.56
N MET A 94 1.09 20.61 10.25
CA MET A 94 1.02 19.53 9.26
C MET A 94 2.38 18.88 8.98
N THR A 95 2.38 17.55 9.01
CA THR A 95 3.50 16.72 8.60
C THR A 95 3.35 16.29 7.14
N TYR A 96 4.40 15.71 6.56
CA TYR A 96 4.31 15.13 5.21
C TYR A 96 3.24 14.03 5.16
N MET A 97 3.21 13.15 6.18
CA MET A 97 2.22 12.09 6.25
C MET A 97 0.79 12.63 6.41
N SER A 98 0.58 13.70 7.18
CA SER A 98 -0.77 14.30 7.29
C SER A 98 -1.21 14.91 5.95
N LEU A 99 -0.31 15.57 5.22
CA LEU A 99 -0.61 16.07 3.87
C LEU A 99 -0.96 14.96 2.88
N ILE A 100 -0.26 13.82 2.93
CA ILE A 100 -0.56 12.64 2.11
C ILE A 100 -1.96 12.12 2.44
N ILE A 101 -2.29 11.96 3.72
CA ILE A 101 -3.60 11.50 4.17
C ILE A 101 -4.71 12.47 3.77
N ASP A 102 -4.49 13.78 3.92
CA ASP A 102 -5.47 14.80 3.55
C ASP A 102 -5.71 14.85 2.05
N LYS A 103 -4.66 14.66 1.24
CA LYS A 103 -4.83 14.56 -0.22
C LYS A 103 -5.58 13.28 -0.60
N LEU A 104 -5.30 12.15 0.03
CA LEU A 104 -6.07 10.90 -0.16
C LEU A 104 -7.56 11.06 0.23
N ARG A 105 -7.87 11.84 1.26
CA ARG A 105 -9.25 12.19 1.67
C ARG A 105 -9.97 13.08 0.68
N LYS A 106 -9.27 14.04 0.06
CA LYS A 106 -9.90 14.92 -0.94
C LYS A 106 -10.29 14.16 -2.19
N GLU A 107 -9.48 13.19 -2.59
CA GLU A 107 -9.74 12.44 -3.80
C GLU A 107 -10.67 11.22 -3.59
N ASN A 108 -10.91 10.78 -2.35
CA ASN A 108 -11.75 9.61 -2.04
C ASN A 108 -12.61 9.88 -0.81
N LYS A 109 -13.90 9.53 -0.83
CA LYS A 109 -14.92 9.82 0.22
C LYS A 109 -14.54 9.30 1.62
N ASN A 110 -13.57 9.94 2.27
CA ASN A 110 -13.00 9.64 3.58
C ASN A 110 -12.49 8.19 3.74
N PRO A 111 -11.19 7.90 3.51
CA PRO A 111 -10.63 6.57 3.76
C PRO A 111 -10.85 6.13 5.22
N SER A 112 -11.19 4.86 5.39
CA SER A 112 -11.32 4.22 6.70
C SER A 112 -10.00 4.27 7.49
N LYS A 113 -10.08 4.10 8.82
CA LYS A 113 -8.88 4.02 9.69
C LYS A 113 -7.89 2.95 9.20
N THR A 114 -8.39 1.80 8.73
CA THR A 114 -7.57 0.72 8.18
C THR A 114 -6.85 1.14 6.90
N GLN A 115 -7.53 1.86 5.99
CA GLN A 115 -6.90 2.38 4.78
C GLN A 115 -5.85 3.43 5.10
N ILE A 116 -6.07 4.26 6.12
CA ILE A 116 -5.08 5.24 6.59
C ILE A 116 -3.85 4.51 7.15
N ALA A 117 -4.04 3.53 8.04
CA ALA A 117 -2.94 2.72 8.57
C ALA A 117 -2.17 2.00 7.45
N TYR A 118 -2.89 1.46 6.46
CA TYR A 118 -2.27 0.83 5.31
C TYR A 118 -1.49 1.84 4.46
N ALA A 119 -2.00 3.05 4.23
CA ALA A 119 -1.28 4.10 3.51
C ALA A 119 0.01 4.52 4.22
N ILE A 120 -0.02 4.67 5.55
CA ILE A 120 1.18 4.95 6.36
C ILE A 120 2.21 3.83 6.17
N SER A 121 1.78 2.57 6.33
CA SER A 121 2.65 1.41 6.15
C SER A 121 3.28 1.36 4.76
N ILE A 122 2.54 1.70 3.70
CA ILE A 122 3.07 1.78 2.34
C ILE A 122 4.16 2.84 2.24
N CYS A 123 3.91 4.07 2.73
CA CYS A 123 4.89 5.15 2.68
C CYS A 123 6.18 4.78 3.44
N GLU A 124 6.06 4.23 4.64
CA GLU A 124 7.19 3.79 5.44
C GLU A 124 7.96 2.67 4.74
N THR A 125 7.27 1.60 4.35
CA THR A 125 7.88 0.39 3.74
C THR A 125 8.58 0.71 2.42
N TYR A 126 7.94 1.58 1.61
CA TYR A 126 8.42 1.98 0.29
C TYR A 126 9.69 2.83 0.36
N LEU A 127 9.80 3.71 1.36
CA LEU A 127 10.95 4.62 1.50
C LEU A 127 12.03 4.10 2.46
N ASN A 128 11.72 3.12 3.30
CA ASN A 128 12.63 2.63 4.34
C ASN A 128 13.91 2.04 3.72
N PRO A 129 15.11 2.61 4.01
CA PRO A 129 16.38 2.16 3.45
C PRO A 129 16.82 0.76 3.92
N ASN A 130 16.29 0.30 5.05
CA ASN A 130 16.60 -1.02 5.61
C ASN A 130 15.73 -2.14 5.03
N ASN A 131 14.70 -1.79 4.25
CA ASN A 131 13.85 -2.78 3.59
C ASN A 131 14.27 -2.96 2.12
N GLN A 132 14.57 -4.20 1.72
CA GLN A 132 14.99 -4.55 0.36
C GLN A 132 13.82 -4.68 -0.63
N ASN A 133 12.58 -4.67 -0.16
CA ASN A 133 11.38 -4.91 -0.96
C ASN A 133 10.53 -3.63 -1.17
N ILE A 134 9.65 -3.66 -2.17
CA ILE A 134 8.69 -2.61 -2.57
C ILE A 134 7.30 -3.22 -2.82
#